data_AF-A0A7S0BBT6-F1
#
_entry.id   AF-A0A7S0BBT6-F1
#
_cell.length_a   1.000
_cell.length_b   1.000
_cell.length_c   1.000
_cell.angle_alpha   90.00
_cell.angle_beta   90.00
_cell.angle_gamma   90.00
#
_symmetry.space_group_name_H-M   'P 1'
#
loop_
_entity.id
_entity.type
_entity.pdbx_description
1 polymer ?
#
loop_
_entity_poly.entity_id
_entity_poly.type
_entity_poly.pdbx_seq_one_letter_code
_entity_poly.pdbx_strand_id
1 'polypeptide(L)'
;CFDYYCDANSVCGVPCAEIDLQEANMHAWHSTLHTADDGSGVGAGYGGGESWDGHRDWTREDYGPNGICIETSKPFQVAVSFPVDGSGQLAGMTTVLSQPGKPCSLSITVGTQGYGTAELTEALRAGMTPVISYWSSEQMLWMDGPGADERGPCRGDTP
;
A
#
# COMPACT_ATOMS: atom_id res chain seq x y z
N CYS A 1 -10.37 13.79 13.26
CA CYS A 1 -10.15 13.70 14.72
C CYS A 1 -11.39 14.01 15.57
N PHE A 2 -12.55 14.32 14.97
CA PHE A 2 -13.79 14.58 15.73
C PHE A 2 -14.82 13.44 15.58
N ASP A 3 -14.39 12.33 14.98
CA ASP A 3 -15.20 11.29 14.35
C ASP A 3 -14.73 9.88 14.73
N TYR A 4 -14.00 9.74 15.85
CA TYR A 4 -13.42 8.47 16.31
C TYR A 4 -12.45 7.81 15.31
N TYR A 5 -11.95 8.57 14.34
CA TYR A 5 -10.89 8.10 13.44
C TYR A 5 -9.63 7.72 14.23
N CYS A 6 -9.06 6.58 13.86
CA CYS A 6 -7.80 6.05 14.34
C CYS A 6 -7.04 5.48 13.13
N ASP A 7 -5.71 5.49 13.22
CA ASP A 7 -4.78 4.91 12.25
C ASP A 7 -3.53 4.42 13.02
N ALA A 8 -2.63 3.70 12.35
CA ALA A 8 -1.43 3.19 13.01
C ALA A 8 -0.41 4.29 13.33
N ASN A 9 -0.53 5.47 12.69
CA ASN A 9 0.30 6.64 12.96
C ASN A 9 -0.23 7.50 14.12
N SER A 10 -1.37 7.16 14.70
CA SER A 10 -2.05 7.94 15.74
C SER A 10 -2.24 9.41 15.37
N VAL A 11 -2.56 9.74 14.10
CA VAL A 11 -2.69 11.14 13.63
C VAL A 11 -3.72 11.92 14.46
N CYS A 12 -4.74 11.23 14.97
CA CYS A 12 -5.76 11.78 15.88
C CYS A 12 -5.60 11.36 17.35
N GLY A 13 -4.42 10.86 17.74
CA GLY A 13 -4.08 10.49 19.11
C GLY A 13 -4.61 9.14 19.58
N VAL A 14 -5.19 8.33 18.68
CA VAL A 14 -5.68 6.98 18.98
C VAL A 14 -5.08 6.01 17.95
N PRO A 15 -4.20 5.08 18.37
CA PRO A 15 -3.70 4.03 17.50
C PRO A 15 -4.74 2.93 17.28
N CYS A 16 -4.77 2.35 16.09
CA CYS A 16 -5.47 1.10 15.82
C CYS A 16 -4.85 0.35 14.63
N ALA A 17 -5.13 -0.95 14.52
CA ALA A 17 -4.68 -1.74 13.38
C ALA A 17 -5.23 -1.14 12.08
N GLU A 18 -4.38 -1.04 11.08
CA GLU A 18 -4.65 -0.38 9.80
C GLU A 18 -4.21 -1.28 8.65
N ILE A 19 -5.00 -1.27 7.58
CA ILE A 19 -4.74 -2.03 6.36
C ILE A 19 -4.90 -1.08 5.20
N ASP A 20 -3.78 -0.65 4.65
CA ASP A 20 -3.72 0.17 3.47
C ASP A 20 -3.88 -0.70 2.24
N LEU A 21 -5.11 -0.76 1.74
CA LEU A 21 -5.42 -1.47 0.49
C LEU A 21 -4.69 -0.81 -0.68
N GLN A 22 -4.66 0.53 -0.69
CA GLN A 22 -4.11 1.35 -1.75
C GLN A 22 -3.71 2.73 -1.21
N GLU A 23 -2.42 2.93 -1.02
CA GLU A 23 -1.78 4.25 -0.94
C GLU A 23 -1.02 4.48 -2.24
N ALA A 24 -1.56 5.33 -3.12
CA ALA A 24 -1.05 5.41 -4.49
C ALA A 24 -1.26 6.77 -5.13
N ASN A 25 -0.42 7.06 -6.13
CA ASN A 25 -0.66 8.10 -7.12
C ASN A 25 -0.41 7.53 -8.53
N MET A 26 -0.31 8.37 -9.55
CA MET A 26 -0.08 7.88 -10.92
C MET A 26 1.28 7.19 -11.10
N HIS A 27 2.19 7.31 -10.14
CA HIS A 27 3.60 6.95 -10.25
C HIS A 27 4.03 5.87 -9.24
N ALA A 28 3.38 5.78 -8.09
CA ALA A 28 3.69 4.84 -7.02
C ALA A 28 2.43 4.14 -6.50
N TRP A 29 2.62 2.95 -5.93
CA TRP A 29 1.59 2.11 -5.31
C TRP A 29 2.16 1.40 -4.09
N HIS A 30 1.48 1.54 -2.96
CA HIS A 30 1.77 0.85 -1.71
C HIS A 30 0.50 0.13 -1.24
N SER A 31 0.66 -1.13 -0.82
CA SER A 31 -0.32 -1.82 0.01
C SER A 31 0.39 -2.30 1.27
N THR A 32 -0.12 -1.93 2.43
CA THR A 32 0.62 -2.03 3.70
C THR A 32 -0.26 -2.61 4.81
N LEU A 33 0.35 -3.42 5.68
CA LEU A 33 -0.27 -3.94 6.89
C LEU A 33 0.37 -3.26 8.11
N HIS A 34 -0.45 -2.68 8.97
CA HIS A 34 -0.03 -2.01 10.18
C HIS A 34 -0.68 -2.66 11.40
N THR A 35 0.14 -3.09 12.36
CA THR A 35 -0.36 -3.25 13.74
C THR A 35 -0.58 -1.87 14.34
N ALA A 36 -1.42 -1.77 15.37
CA ALA A 36 -1.78 -0.50 16.00
C ALA A 36 -0.58 0.34 16.44
N ASP A 37 0.51 -0.33 16.80
CA ASP A 37 1.71 0.29 17.36
C ASP A 37 2.85 0.42 16.34
N ASP A 38 2.62 0.11 15.05
CA ASP A 38 3.62 0.16 13.97
C ASP A 38 3.14 0.99 12.77
N GLY A 39 3.44 2.28 12.81
CA GLY A 39 3.14 3.22 11.73
C GLY A 39 3.99 3.02 10.46
N SER A 40 5.09 2.26 10.51
CA SER A 40 5.86 1.92 9.29
C SER A 40 5.28 0.72 8.57
N GLY A 41 4.82 -0.27 9.33
CA GLY A 41 4.13 -1.43 8.80
C GLY A 41 5.03 -2.38 8.00
N VAL A 42 4.38 -3.35 7.36
CA VAL A 42 4.99 -4.17 6.31
C VAL A 42 4.18 -4.03 5.03
N GLY A 43 4.83 -3.69 3.94
CA GLY A 43 4.16 -3.38 2.68
C GLY A 43 4.88 -3.94 1.47
N ALA A 44 4.24 -3.80 0.31
CA ALA A 44 4.79 -4.13 -0.99
C ALA A 44 4.20 -3.20 -2.07
N GLY A 45 4.84 -3.18 -3.24
CA GLY A 45 4.38 -2.43 -4.41
C GLY A 45 5.50 -1.77 -5.19
N TYR A 46 5.31 -0.51 -5.58
CA TYR A 46 6.28 0.24 -6.34
C TYR A 46 6.36 1.69 -5.91
N GLY A 47 7.58 2.19 -5.79
CA GLY A 47 7.88 3.58 -5.48
C GLY A 47 8.36 3.77 -4.06
N GLY A 48 8.64 5.02 -3.72
CA GLY A 48 9.09 5.43 -2.40
C GLY A 48 10.58 5.56 -2.32
N GLY A 49 10.97 6.34 -1.32
CA GLY A 49 12.34 6.43 -0.82
C GLY A 49 12.86 7.85 -0.71
N GLU A 50 12.91 8.34 0.53
CA GLU A 50 13.77 9.46 0.93
C GLU A 50 14.96 8.96 1.76
N SER A 51 14.69 8.11 2.76
CA SER A 51 15.69 7.50 3.65
C SER A 51 15.84 5.99 3.50
N TRP A 52 15.12 5.39 2.56
CA TRP A 52 15.17 3.97 2.20
C TRP A 52 14.87 3.82 0.72
N ASP A 53 15.00 2.62 0.16
CA ASP A 53 14.77 2.43 -1.28
C ASP A 53 13.30 2.39 -1.67
N GLY A 54 12.32 2.32 -0.77
CA GLY A 54 10.93 2.11 -1.19
C GLY A 54 10.65 0.67 -1.64
N HIS A 55 9.43 0.44 -2.12
CA HIS A 55 9.04 -0.83 -2.73
C HIS A 55 9.53 -0.92 -4.18
N ARG A 56 9.91 -2.14 -4.59
CA ARG A 56 10.51 -2.45 -5.91
C ARG A 56 9.98 -3.77 -6.48
N ASP A 57 8.77 -4.17 -6.08
CA ASP A 57 8.12 -5.37 -6.60
C ASP A 57 7.83 -5.25 -8.10
N TRP A 58 7.60 -4.01 -8.55
CA TRP A 58 7.44 -3.65 -9.95
C TRP A 58 8.39 -2.51 -10.34
N THR A 59 8.32 -2.09 -11.60
CA THR A 59 9.09 -0.98 -12.15
C THR A 59 8.17 0.14 -12.67
N ARG A 60 8.75 1.29 -13.02
CA ARG A 60 8.02 2.37 -13.71
C ARG A 60 7.46 1.93 -15.06
N GLU A 61 8.11 0.96 -15.71
CA GLU A 61 7.65 0.40 -16.98
C GLU A 61 6.43 -0.49 -16.77
N ASP A 62 6.24 -1.06 -15.57
CA ASP A 62 5.10 -1.92 -15.24
C ASP A 62 3.88 -1.10 -14.80
N TYR A 63 4.09 -0.17 -13.85
CA TYR A 63 3.07 0.69 -13.25
C TYR A 63 3.45 2.16 -13.42
N GLY A 64 2.65 2.90 -14.19
CA GLY A 64 2.84 4.34 -14.35
C GLY A 64 2.19 4.90 -15.60
N PRO A 65 2.37 6.20 -15.89
CA PRO A 65 1.96 6.74 -17.17
C PRO A 65 2.79 6.09 -18.29
N ASN A 66 2.14 5.57 -19.32
CA ASN A 66 2.72 4.73 -20.37
C ASN A 66 3.14 3.32 -19.91
N GLY A 67 2.70 2.85 -18.74
CA GLY A 67 3.01 1.54 -18.20
C GLY A 67 2.54 0.38 -19.09
N ILE A 68 3.36 -0.66 -19.20
CA ILE A 68 3.14 -1.85 -20.01
C ILE A 68 2.00 -2.68 -19.42
N CYS A 69 2.00 -2.93 -18.11
CA CYS A 69 0.93 -3.68 -17.45
C CYS A 69 -0.21 -2.77 -17.01
N ILE A 70 0.10 -1.65 -16.37
CA ILE A 70 -0.87 -0.69 -15.85
C ILE A 70 -0.53 0.73 -16.33
N GLU A 71 -1.33 1.22 -17.28
CA GLU A 71 -1.35 2.62 -17.70
C GLU A 71 -2.17 3.42 -16.69
N THR A 72 -1.52 4.17 -15.81
CA THR A 72 -2.21 4.90 -14.73
C THR A 72 -2.97 6.13 -15.20
N SER A 73 -2.76 6.60 -16.45
CA SER A 73 -3.60 7.64 -17.07
C SER A 73 -4.97 7.13 -17.53
N LYS A 74 -5.25 5.84 -17.37
CA LYS A 74 -6.51 5.19 -17.73
C LYS A 74 -7.03 4.35 -16.56
N PRO A 75 -8.35 4.09 -16.49
CA PRO A 75 -8.90 3.21 -15.47
C PRO A 75 -8.28 1.80 -15.54
N PHE A 76 -8.09 1.20 -14.38
CA PHE A 76 -7.68 -0.19 -14.18
C PHE A 76 -8.47 -0.78 -13.00
N GLN A 77 -8.40 -2.09 -12.81
CA GLN A 77 -9.08 -2.82 -11.76
C GLN A 77 -8.10 -3.20 -10.66
N VAL A 78 -8.54 -3.07 -9.42
CA VAL A 78 -7.80 -3.47 -8.22
C VAL A 78 -8.63 -4.54 -7.52
N ALA A 79 -8.02 -5.69 -7.27
CA ALA A 79 -8.62 -6.76 -6.47
C ALA A 79 -7.71 -7.05 -5.28
N VAL A 80 -8.26 -6.97 -4.07
CA VAL A 80 -7.55 -7.29 -2.82
C VAL A 80 -8.21 -8.49 -2.16
N SER A 81 -7.40 -9.40 -1.66
CA SER A 81 -7.85 -10.62 -0.98
C SER A 81 -7.06 -10.87 0.30
N PHE A 82 -7.72 -11.50 1.28
CA PHE A 82 -7.18 -11.81 2.60
C PHE A 82 -7.13 -13.32 2.81
N PRO A 83 -6.14 -14.03 2.26
CA PRO A 83 -5.99 -15.47 2.48
C PRO A 83 -5.84 -15.79 3.97
N VAL A 84 -6.41 -16.92 4.39
CA VAL A 84 -6.25 -17.46 5.75
C VAL A 84 -5.57 -18.83 5.70
N ASP A 85 -4.84 -19.17 6.76
CA ASP A 85 -4.26 -20.49 6.93
C ASP A 85 -5.27 -21.55 7.40
N GLY A 86 -4.81 -22.79 7.61
CA GLY A 86 -5.67 -23.90 8.07
C GLY A 86 -6.28 -23.72 9.46
N SER A 87 -5.82 -22.75 10.24
CA SER A 87 -6.36 -22.37 11.55
C SER A 87 -7.29 -21.14 11.48
N GLY A 88 -7.51 -20.60 10.28
CA GLY A 88 -8.32 -19.42 10.04
C GLY A 88 -7.63 -18.11 10.46
N GLN A 89 -6.30 -18.12 10.63
CA GLN A 89 -5.50 -16.91 10.86
C GLN A 89 -5.16 -16.26 9.52
N LEU A 90 -5.15 -14.93 9.48
CA LEU A 90 -4.75 -14.16 8.30
C LEU A 90 -3.33 -14.55 7.88
N ALA A 91 -3.16 -15.04 6.66
CA ALA A 91 -1.85 -15.37 6.10
C ALA A 91 -1.18 -14.18 5.41
N GLY A 92 -1.98 -13.22 4.94
CA GLY A 92 -1.48 -12.03 4.25
C GLY A 92 -2.58 -11.24 3.56
N MET A 93 -2.15 -10.25 2.79
CA MET A 93 -2.97 -9.47 1.87
C MET A 93 -2.38 -9.61 0.47
N THR A 94 -3.19 -10.05 -0.49
CA THR A 94 -2.78 -10.16 -1.90
C THR A 94 -3.55 -9.13 -2.73
N THR A 95 -2.80 -8.25 -3.39
CA THR A 95 -3.32 -7.19 -4.27
C THR A 95 -2.97 -7.53 -5.72
N VAL A 96 -3.97 -7.52 -6.59
CA VAL A 96 -3.83 -7.75 -8.04
C VAL A 96 -4.38 -6.55 -8.80
N LEU A 97 -3.55 -5.98 -9.68
CA LEU A 97 -3.90 -4.90 -10.58
C LEU A 97 -4.02 -5.46 -12.00
N SER A 98 -5.11 -5.13 -12.69
CA SER A 98 -5.32 -5.55 -14.08
C SER A 98 -5.94 -4.44 -14.92
N GLN A 99 -5.58 -4.37 -16.19
CA GLN A 99 -6.11 -3.36 -17.10
C GLN A 99 -6.53 -3.98 -18.44
N PRO A 100 -7.79 -3.77 -18.87
CA PRO A 100 -8.26 -4.29 -20.15
C PRO A 100 -7.37 -3.87 -21.33
N GLY A 101 -6.98 -4.83 -22.16
CA GLY A 101 -6.14 -4.58 -23.34
C GLY A 101 -4.63 -4.48 -23.06
N LYS A 102 -4.19 -4.64 -21.81
CA LYS A 102 -2.77 -4.77 -21.46
C LYS A 102 -2.35 -6.26 -21.40
N PRO A 103 -1.07 -6.58 -21.65
CA PRO A 103 -0.60 -7.96 -21.78
C PRO A 103 -0.37 -8.69 -20.44
N CYS A 104 -0.42 -7.98 -19.32
CA CYS A 104 -0.07 -8.50 -17.99
C CYS A 104 -0.94 -7.89 -16.89
N SER A 105 -0.94 -8.55 -15.74
CA SER A 105 -1.44 -8.03 -14.47
C SER A 105 -0.28 -7.95 -13.48
N LEU A 106 -0.36 -7.03 -12.54
CA LEU A 106 0.62 -6.90 -11.47
C LEU A 106 0.06 -7.51 -10.19
N SER A 107 0.92 -8.16 -9.41
CA SER A 107 0.52 -8.82 -8.17
C SER A 107 1.58 -8.63 -7.10
N ILE A 108 1.14 -8.36 -5.88
CA ILE A 108 1.95 -8.37 -4.66
C ILE A 108 1.22 -9.14 -3.57
N THR A 109 1.99 -9.73 -2.65
CA THR A 109 1.46 -10.34 -1.43
C THR A 109 2.28 -9.87 -0.26
N VAL A 110 1.61 -9.25 0.71
CA VAL A 110 2.18 -8.88 2.00
C VAL A 110 1.81 -9.97 2.99
N GLY A 111 2.80 -10.74 3.45
CA GLY A 111 2.58 -11.82 4.43
C GLY A 111 2.53 -11.28 5.87
N THR A 112 1.77 -11.96 6.73
CA THR A 112 1.71 -11.64 8.17
C THR A 112 2.61 -12.53 9.01
N GLN A 113 3.30 -13.52 8.43
CA GLN A 113 4.09 -14.46 9.22
C GLN A 113 5.22 -13.74 9.96
N GLY A 114 5.20 -13.77 11.29
CA GLY A 114 6.15 -13.04 12.13
C GLY A 114 5.82 -11.56 12.31
N TYR A 115 4.67 -11.10 11.82
CA TYR A 115 4.22 -9.71 11.87
C TYR A 115 2.70 -9.63 12.13
N GLY A 116 2.30 -9.26 13.34
CA GLY A 116 0.92 -8.86 13.64
C GLY A 116 -0.19 -9.88 13.34
N THR A 117 0.12 -11.15 13.07
CA THR A 117 -0.86 -12.14 12.55
C THR A 117 -2.14 -12.20 13.36
N ALA A 118 -2.02 -12.37 14.69
CA ALA A 118 -3.16 -12.51 15.57
C ALA A 118 -3.97 -11.21 15.66
N GLU A 119 -3.30 -10.07 15.75
CA GLU A 119 -3.94 -8.76 15.86
C GLU A 119 -4.73 -8.40 14.59
N LEU A 120 -4.09 -8.51 13.42
CA LEU A 120 -4.72 -8.22 12.14
C LEU A 120 -5.86 -9.20 11.82
N THR A 121 -5.73 -10.46 12.25
CA THR A 121 -6.82 -11.45 12.14
C THR A 121 -8.04 -11.01 12.95
N GLU A 122 -7.84 -10.63 14.21
CA GLU A 122 -8.95 -10.22 15.07
C GLU A 122 -9.55 -8.87 14.63
N ALA A 123 -8.75 -7.92 14.14
CA ALA A 123 -9.23 -6.67 13.58
C ALA A 123 -10.17 -6.90 12.38
N LEU A 124 -9.76 -7.71 11.41
CA LEU A 124 -10.61 -8.07 10.27
C LEU A 124 -11.88 -8.83 10.69
N ARG A 125 -11.79 -9.74 11.66
CA ARG A 125 -12.94 -10.49 12.18
C ARG A 125 -13.95 -9.60 12.92
N ALA A 126 -13.46 -8.63 13.70
CA ALA A 126 -14.29 -7.66 14.38
C ALA A 126 -15.00 -6.73 13.39
N GLY A 127 -14.43 -6.56 12.20
CA GLY A 127 -14.90 -5.66 11.16
C GLY A 127 -14.14 -4.33 11.24
N MET A 128 -13.59 -3.92 10.10
CA MET A 128 -12.89 -2.64 9.94
C MET A 128 -13.76 -1.66 9.16
N THR A 129 -13.52 -0.36 9.38
CA THR A 129 -14.25 0.71 8.66
C THR A 129 -13.46 1.11 7.42
N PRO A 130 -14.02 1.02 6.20
CA PRO A 130 -13.35 1.53 5.01
C PRO A 130 -13.22 3.06 5.06
N VAL A 131 -12.02 3.56 4.78
CA VAL A 131 -11.73 4.99 4.65
C VAL A 131 -11.23 5.25 3.24
N ILE A 132 -11.71 6.33 2.63
CA ILE A 132 -11.25 6.81 1.32
C ILE A 132 -10.91 8.28 1.48
N SER A 133 -9.67 8.63 1.19
CA SER A 133 -9.16 9.99 1.26
C SER A 133 -8.40 10.36 -0.01
N TYR A 134 -8.23 11.66 -0.23
CA TYR A 134 -7.34 12.21 -1.26
C TYR A 134 -6.66 13.43 -0.66
N TRP A 135 -5.34 13.39 -0.56
CA TRP A 135 -4.55 14.39 0.15
C TRP A 135 -3.20 14.60 -0.55
N SER A 136 -2.52 15.68 -0.16
CA SER A 136 -1.18 16.00 -0.62
C SER A 136 -0.35 16.59 0.52
N SER A 137 0.96 16.53 0.37
CA SER A 137 1.95 17.12 1.27
C SER A 137 3.14 17.60 0.44
N GLU A 138 3.92 18.52 0.99
CA GLU A 138 5.22 18.90 0.42
C GLU A 138 6.32 17.87 0.73
N GLN A 139 5.97 16.73 1.35
CA GLN A 139 6.86 15.65 1.75
C GLN A 139 6.21 14.29 1.42
N MET A 140 6.08 13.97 0.13
CA MET A 140 5.54 12.69 -0.37
C MET A 140 6.62 11.76 -0.92
N LEU A 141 7.89 12.16 -0.90
CA LEU A 141 9.01 11.33 -1.36
C LEU A 141 9.19 10.02 -0.58
N TRP A 142 8.64 9.90 0.63
CA TRP A 142 8.57 8.61 1.31
C TRP A 142 7.76 7.59 0.50
N MET A 143 6.73 8.03 -0.23
CA MET A 143 5.80 7.21 -1.02
C MET A 143 6.25 7.08 -2.49
N ASP A 144 6.79 8.13 -3.11
CA ASP A 144 7.12 8.13 -4.54
C ASP A 144 8.52 8.66 -4.91
N GLY A 145 9.35 8.94 -3.91
CA GLY A 145 10.71 9.46 -4.10
C GLY A 145 11.66 8.44 -4.73
N PRO A 146 12.89 8.87 -5.07
CA PRO A 146 13.80 8.09 -5.92
C PRO A 146 14.46 6.92 -5.20
N GLY A 147 14.52 6.92 -3.87
CA GLY A 147 15.34 5.99 -3.08
C GLY A 147 16.84 6.24 -3.25
N ALA A 148 17.67 5.49 -2.51
CA ALA A 148 19.12 5.53 -2.67
C ALA A 148 19.57 4.85 -3.98
N ASP A 149 18.74 3.97 -4.52
CA ASP A 149 18.93 3.30 -5.81
C ASP A 149 18.54 4.12 -7.05
N GLU A 150 17.93 5.31 -6.85
CA GLU A 150 17.40 6.19 -7.91
C GLU A 150 16.34 5.55 -8.83
N ARG A 151 15.68 4.46 -8.40
CA ARG A 151 14.69 3.73 -9.21
C ARG A 151 13.25 4.12 -8.91
N GLY A 152 13.05 4.93 -7.88
CA GLY A 152 11.75 5.49 -7.58
C GLY A 152 11.33 6.52 -8.62
N PRO A 153 10.02 6.77 -8.77
CA PRO A 153 9.48 7.43 -9.94
C PRO A 153 9.63 8.96 -9.93
N CYS A 154 9.61 9.60 -8.76
CA CYS A 154 9.63 11.05 -8.59
C CYS A 154 10.98 11.51 -8.02
N ARG A 155 11.52 12.62 -8.53
CA ARG A 155 12.82 13.19 -8.07
C ARG A 155 12.68 14.30 -7.04
N GLY A 156 11.47 14.77 -6.80
CA GLY A 156 11.15 15.87 -5.90
C GLY A 156 9.65 16.04 -5.80
N ASP A 157 9.20 16.63 -4.71
CA ASP A 157 7.79 16.92 -4.49
C ASP A 157 7.33 18.03 -5.45
N THR A 158 6.31 17.73 -6.25
CA THR A 158 5.60 18.72 -7.07
C THR A 158 4.12 18.70 -6.69
N PRO A 159 3.59 19.79 -6.09
CA PRO A 159 2.18 19.91 -5.74
C PRO A 159 1.21 19.80 -6.93
#